data_AF-A0A2D4H7J0-F1
#
_entry.id   AF-A0A2D4H7J0-F1
#
_cell.length_a   1.000
_cell.length_b   1.000
_cell.length_c   1.000
_cell.angle_alpha   90.00
_cell.angle_beta   90.00
_cell.angle_gamma   90.00
#
_symmetry.space_group_name_H-M   'P 1'
#
loop_
_entity.id
_entity.type
_entity.pdbx_description
1 polymer ?
#
loop_
_entity_poly.entity_id
_entity_poly.type
_entity_poly.pdbx_seq_one_letter_code
_entity_poly.pdbx_strand_id
1 'polypeptide(L)'
;VHGYLSFFLSFFFSTPGKLKIIITTTTTEERKKQQIVRQEKWENLEAKLEKNQCNESIKRELNLAKHEISLNSQEEMARKLKLVKQNFFKNVNKPGRWLSYQLKKE
;
A
#
# COMPACT_ATOMS: atom_id res chain seq x y z
N VAL A 1 -14.26 -10.11 -35.87
CA VAL A 1 -14.32 -9.48 -34.52
C VAL A 1 -13.74 -10.36 -33.40
N HIS A 2 -13.68 -11.70 -33.53
CA HIS A 2 -13.11 -12.58 -32.50
C HIS A 2 -11.57 -12.63 -32.37
N GLY A 3 -10.81 -12.15 -33.36
CA GLY A 3 -9.33 -12.19 -33.31
C GLY A 3 -8.67 -11.14 -32.42
N TYR A 4 -9.25 -9.93 -32.35
CA TYR A 4 -8.67 -8.81 -31.61
C TYR A 4 -8.78 -9.00 -30.09
N LEU A 5 -9.92 -9.51 -29.60
CA LEU A 5 -10.10 -9.78 -28.17
C LEU A 5 -9.14 -10.87 -27.67
N SER A 6 -8.89 -11.89 -28.50
CA SER A 6 -7.92 -12.95 -28.20
C SER A 6 -6.48 -12.40 -28.10
N PHE A 7 -6.10 -11.47 -28.99
CA PHE A 7 -4.78 -10.83 -28.96
C PHE A 7 -4.60 -9.91 -27.75
N PHE A 8 -5.65 -9.19 -27.34
CA PHE A 8 -5.62 -8.34 -26.14
C PHE A 8 -5.48 -9.16 -24.84
N LEU A 9 -6.19 -10.29 -24.72
CA LEU A 9 -6.02 -11.21 -23.60
C LEU A 9 -4.62 -11.86 -23.61
N SER A 10 -4.11 -12.24 -24.78
CA SER A 10 -2.77 -12.84 -24.94
C SER A 10 -1.65 -11.87 -24.55
N PHE A 11 -1.80 -10.58 -24.90
CA PHE A 11 -0.84 -9.53 -24.54
C PHE A 11 -0.89 -9.17 -23.05
N PHE A 12 -2.09 -9.24 -22.42
CA PHE A 12 -2.26 -9.04 -20.99
C PHE A 12 -1.61 -10.14 -20.13
N PHE A 13 -1.59 -11.39 -20.61
CA PHE A 13 -1.03 -12.54 -19.88
C PHE A 13 0.45 -12.84 -20.18
N SER A 14 1.08 -12.10 -21.09
CA SER A 14 2.40 -12.48 -21.63
C SER A 14 3.59 -12.30 -20.68
N THR A 15 3.49 -11.47 -19.61
CA THR A 15 4.61 -11.33 -18.66
C THR A 15 4.15 -11.18 -17.20
N PRO A 16 4.54 -12.10 -16.29
CA PRO A 16 4.17 -12.03 -14.88
C PRO A 16 4.75 -10.80 -14.17
N GLY A 17 5.84 -10.23 -14.70
CA GLY A 17 6.46 -9.01 -14.17
C GLY A 17 5.60 -7.75 -14.36
N LYS A 18 4.96 -7.57 -15.52
CA LYS A 18 4.13 -6.38 -15.82
C LYS A 18 2.82 -6.39 -15.03
N LEU A 19 2.16 -7.54 -14.95
CA LEU A 19 0.97 -7.75 -14.11
C LEU A 19 1.24 -7.43 -12.64
N LYS A 20 2.38 -7.89 -12.10
CA LYS A 20 2.75 -7.62 -10.70
C LYS A 20 2.93 -6.12 -10.42
N ILE A 21 3.57 -5.38 -11.32
CA ILE A 21 3.75 -3.93 -11.19
C ILE A 21 2.39 -3.23 -11.21
N ILE A 22 1.53 -3.56 -12.18
CA ILE A 22 0.19 -2.97 -12.31
C ILE A 22 -0.66 -3.23 -11.06
N ILE A 23 -0.68 -4.46 -10.53
CA ILE A 23 -1.43 -4.79 -9.31
C ILE A 23 -0.89 -4.01 -8.10
N THR A 24 0.44 -3.84 -8.00
CA THR A 24 1.02 -3.07 -6.90
C THR A 24 0.71 -1.57 -6.99
N THR A 25 0.65 -0.99 -8.21
CA THR A 25 0.32 0.43 -8.39
C THR A 25 -1.16 0.68 -8.12
N THR A 26 -2.07 -0.16 -8.63
CA THR A 26 -3.52 -0.01 -8.39
C THR A 26 -3.87 -0.15 -6.91
N THR A 27 -3.28 -1.13 -6.21
CA THR A 27 -3.50 -1.30 -4.76
C THR A 27 -2.89 -0.19 -3.91
N THR A 28 -1.91 0.56 -4.43
CA THR A 28 -1.33 1.72 -3.72
C THR A 28 -2.23 2.95 -3.83
N GLU A 29 -2.75 3.22 -5.03
CA GLU A 29 -3.67 4.35 -5.25
C GLU A 29 -5.01 4.17 -4.50
N GLU A 30 -5.55 2.96 -4.47
CA GLU A 30 -6.79 2.68 -3.74
C GLU A 30 -6.64 2.90 -2.23
N ARG A 31 -5.49 2.53 -1.66
CA ARG A 31 -5.19 2.77 -0.24
C ARG A 31 -5.09 4.26 0.07
N LYS A 32 -4.48 5.07 -0.81
CA LYS A 32 -4.41 6.53 -0.64
C LYS A 32 -5.82 7.13 -0.61
N LYS A 33 -6.69 6.72 -1.53
CA LYS A 33 -8.10 7.15 -1.56
C LYS A 33 -8.83 6.80 -0.27
N GLN A 34 -8.69 5.57 0.21
CA GLN A 34 -9.30 5.14 1.48
C GLN A 34 -8.79 5.91 2.70
N GLN A 35 -7.55 6.41 2.65
CA GLN A 35 -6.98 7.24 3.72
C GLN A 35 -7.56 8.66 3.70
N ILE A 36 -7.71 9.25 2.51
CA ILE A 36 -8.36 10.56 2.32
C ILE A 36 -9.81 10.50 2.83
N VAL A 37 -10.57 9.48 2.43
CA VAL A 37 -11.96 9.30 2.90
C VAL A 37 -12.07 9.17 4.42
N ARG A 38 -11.12 8.45 5.06
CA ARG A 38 -11.07 8.34 6.52
C ARG A 38 -10.74 9.67 7.20
N GLN A 39 -9.88 10.48 6.58
CA GLN A 39 -9.53 11.81 7.07
C GLN A 39 -10.72 12.77 6.96
N GLU A 40 -11.40 12.81 5.82
CA GLU A 40 -12.61 13.60 5.61
C GLU A 40 -13.74 13.20 6.59
N LYS A 41 -13.86 11.91 6.91
CA LYS A 41 -14.81 11.44 7.94
C LYS A 41 -14.47 12.01 9.31
N TRP A 42 -13.20 12.07 9.68
CA TRP A 42 -12.74 12.64 10.96
C TRP A 42 -13.02 14.15 11.02
N GLU A 43 -12.68 14.91 9.98
CA GLU A 43 -12.94 16.35 9.88
C GLU A 43 -14.44 16.67 9.97
N ASN A 44 -15.28 15.87 9.30
CA ASN A 44 -16.73 16.01 9.38
C ASN A 44 -17.29 15.72 10.78
N LEU A 45 -16.70 14.77 11.51
CA LEU A 45 -17.08 14.47 12.90
C LEU A 45 -16.65 15.59 13.85
N GLU A 46 -15.48 16.18 13.63
CA GLU A 46 -14.98 17.31 14.39
C GLU A 46 -15.87 18.55 14.20
N ALA A 47 -16.22 18.90 12.96
CA ALA A 47 -17.15 19.99 12.66
C ALA A 47 -18.57 19.77 13.24
N LYS A 48 -19.02 18.51 13.34
CA LYS A 48 -20.30 18.17 14.00
C LYS A 48 -20.22 18.30 15.52
N LEU A 49 -19.06 17.99 16.11
CA LEU A 49 -18.82 18.12 17.54
C LEU A 49 -18.72 19.59 17.96
N GLU A 50 -18.08 20.44 17.15
CA GLU A 50 -18.03 21.90 17.39
C GLU A 50 -19.43 22.52 17.45
N LYS A 51 -20.35 22.07 16.60
CA LYS A 51 -21.75 22.53 16.57
C LYS A 51 -22.60 21.96 17.72
N ASN A 52 -22.26 20.78 18.23
CA ASN A 52 -23.00 20.06 19.27
C ASN A 52 -22.07 19.58 20.40
N GLN A 53 -21.57 20.50 21.22
CA GLN A 53 -20.52 20.26 22.23
C GLN A 53 -20.85 19.18 23.29
N CYS A 54 -22.12 18.81 23.49
CA CYS A 54 -22.55 17.84 24.52
C CYS A 54 -22.87 16.43 23.98
N ASN A 55 -22.65 16.13 22.70
CA ASN A 55 -23.00 14.81 22.20
C ASN A 55 -21.90 13.77 22.47
N GLU A 56 -22.08 12.99 23.54
CA GLU A 56 -21.17 11.90 23.90
C GLU A 56 -21.02 10.81 22.83
N SER A 57 -22.02 10.57 21.99
CA SER A 57 -21.91 9.57 20.92
C SER A 57 -20.94 10.02 19.84
N ILE A 58 -20.99 11.29 19.43
CA ILE A 58 -20.07 11.88 18.45
C ILE A 58 -18.63 11.86 18.98
N LYS A 59 -18.44 12.14 20.27
CA LYS A 59 -17.11 12.08 20.91
C LYS A 59 -16.52 10.68 20.89
N ARG A 60 -17.35 9.65 21.16
CA ARG A 60 -16.94 8.24 21.08
C ARG A 60 -16.54 7.86 19.65
N GLU A 61 -17.36 8.21 18.66
CA GLU A 61 -17.05 7.95 17.25
C GLU A 61 -15.77 8.64 16.77
N LEU A 62 -15.52 9.87 17.22
CA LEU A 62 -14.30 10.62 16.90
C LEU A 62 -13.06 9.96 17.51
N ASN A 63 -13.13 9.51 18.76
CA ASN A 63 -12.04 8.77 19.41
C ASN A 63 -11.73 7.45 18.68
N LEU A 64 -12.77 6.72 18.25
CA LEU A 64 -12.60 5.50 17.45
C LEU A 64 -11.92 5.79 16.11
N ALA A 65 -12.40 6.79 15.37
CA ALA A 65 -11.80 7.21 14.10
C ALA A 65 -10.34 7.62 14.26
N LYS A 66 -10.00 8.34 15.34
CA LYS A 66 -8.61 8.73 15.65
C LYS A 66 -7.72 7.50 15.91
N HIS A 67 -8.21 6.52 16.66
CA HIS A 67 -7.50 5.26 16.90
C HIS A 67 -7.31 4.45 15.61
N GLU A 68 -8.32 4.37 14.75
CA GLU A 68 -8.23 3.70 13.45
C GLU A 68 -7.15 4.33 12.55
N ILE A 69 -7.09 5.67 12.50
CA ILE A 69 -6.07 6.39 11.74
C ILE A 69 -4.68 6.10 12.30
N SER A 70 -4.52 6.10 13.63
CA SER A 70 -3.25 5.81 14.30
C SER A 70 -2.75 4.39 14.01
N LEU A 71 -3.61 3.38 14.13
CA LEU A 71 -3.28 1.99 13.81
C LEU A 71 -2.88 1.82 12.35
N ASN A 72 -3.63 2.42 11.43
CA ASN A 72 -3.33 2.36 10.00
C ASN A 72 -1.97 3.00 9.67
N SER A 73 -1.62 4.11 10.33
CA SER A 73 -0.31 4.75 10.20
C SER A 73 0.83 3.84 10.68
N GLN A 74 0.64 3.17 11.82
CA GLN A 74 1.61 2.22 12.35
C GLN A 74 1.81 1.02 11.43
N GLU A 75 0.74 0.48 10.86
CA GLU A 75 0.82 -0.60 9.86
C GLU A 75 1.58 -0.17 8.60
N GLU A 76 1.34 1.06 8.11
CA GLU A 76 2.04 1.61 6.96
C GLU A 76 3.54 1.75 7.23
N MET A 77 3.90 2.22 8.42
CA MET A 77 5.29 2.32 8.87
C MET A 77 5.97 0.94 8.94
N ALA A 78 5.29 -0.06 9.51
CA ALA A 78 5.80 -1.43 9.56
C ALA A 78 6.04 -2.01 8.16
N ARG A 79 5.15 -1.73 7.20
CA ARG A 79 5.32 -2.12 5.79
C ARG A 79 6.52 -1.43 5.14
N LYS A 80 6.69 -0.12 5.36
CA LYS A 80 7.86 0.64 4.86
C LYS A 80 9.16 0.07 5.43
N LEU A 81 9.23 -0.22 6.73
CA LEU A 81 10.39 -0.85 7.35
C LEU A 81 10.71 -2.22 6.75
N LYS A 82 9.68 -3.05 6.51
CA LYS A 82 9.85 -4.35 5.84
C LYS A 82 10.43 -4.20 4.43
N LEU A 83 9.95 -3.20 3.67
CA LEU A 83 10.46 -2.92 2.33
C LEU A 83 11.92 -2.45 2.35
N VAL A 84 12.27 -1.53 3.25
CA VAL A 84 13.65 -1.06 3.44
C VAL A 84 14.57 -2.23 3.78
N LYS A 85 14.16 -3.09 4.72
CA LYS A 85 14.90 -4.31 5.09
C LYS A 85 15.14 -5.20 3.87
N GLN A 86 14.09 -5.48 3.08
CA GLN A 86 14.21 -6.30 1.87
C GLN A 86 15.14 -5.68 0.83
N ASN A 87 15.07 -4.36 0.61
CA ASN A 87 15.91 -3.66 -0.33
C ASN A 87 17.39 -3.66 0.10
N PHE A 88 17.64 -3.47 1.40
CA PHE A 88 18.97 -3.54 1.97
C PHE A 88 19.61 -4.92 1.74
N PHE A 89 18.92 -6.01 2.10
CA PHE A 89 19.45 -7.37 1.89
C PHE A 89 19.60 -7.74 0.41
N LYS A 90 18.70 -7.30 -0.47
CA LYS A 90 18.88 -7.48 -1.92
C LYS A 90 20.17 -6.83 -2.41
N ASN A 91 20.54 -5.66 -1.87
CA ASN A 91 21.73 -4.94 -2.26
C ASN A 91 23.01 -5.53 -1.66
N VAL A 92 23.00 -5.87 -0.36
CA VAL A 92 24.14 -6.48 0.35
C VAL A 92 24.45 -7.89 -0.17
N ASN A 93 23.45 -8.62 -0.66
CA ASN A 93 23.67 -9.95 -1.24
C ASN A 93 24.25 -9.92 -2.65
N LYS A 94 24.43 -8.74 -3.28
CA LYS A 94 25.07 -8.61 -4.60
C LYS A 94 26.54 -9.03 -4.61
N PRO A 95 27.42 -8.53 -3.72
CA PRO A 95 28.82 -8.96 -3.68
C PRO A 95 28.98 -10.46 -3.41
N GLY A 96 28.19 -11.04 -2.49
CA GLY A 96 28.19 -12.48 -2.26
C GLY A 96 27.78 -13.29 -3.49
N ARG A 97 26.75 -12.85 -4.21
CA ARG A 97 26.36 -13.48 -5.49
C ARG A 97 27.43 -13.35 -6.57
N TRP A 98 28.10 -12.20 -6.66
CA TRP A 98 29.20 -12.00 -7.60
C TRP A 98 30.37 -12.92 -7.27
N LEU A 99 30.77 -13.01 -6.00
CA LEU A 99 31.83 -13.92 -5.55
C LEU A 99 31.48 -15.39 -5.80
N SER A 100 30.26 -15.83 -5.46
CA SER A 100 29.81 -17.20 -5.75
C SER A 100 29.79 -17.53 -7.25
N TYR A 101 29.57 -16.53 -8.11
CA TYR A 101 29.63 -16.70 -9.56
C TYR A 101 31.07 -16.84 -10.06
N GLN A 102 32.01 -16.09 -9.51
CA GLN A 102 33.43 -16.23 -9.83
C GLN A 102 33.95 -17.62 -9.44
N LEU A 103 33.67 -18.06 -8.22
CA LEU A 103 34.10 -19.38 -7.70
C LEU A 103 33.48 -20.59 -8.43
N LYS A 104 32.36 -20.41 -9.15
CA LYS A 104 31.75 -21.47 -9.96
C LYS A 104 32.31 -21.57 -11.37
N LYS A 105 33.07 -20.56 -11.80
CA LYS A 105 33.71 -20.51 -13.11
C LYS A 105 35.11 -21.10 -13.11
N GLU A 106 35.75 -21.11 -11.95
CA GLU A 106 36.92 -21.96 -11.66
C GLU A 106 36.50 -23.43 -11.64
#